data_AF-A0A1X0S3N0-F1
#
_entry.id   AF-A0A1X0S3N0-F1
#
_cell.length_a   1.000
_cell.length_b   1.000
_cell.length_c   1.000
_cell.angle_alpha   90.00
_cell.angle_beta   90.00
_cell.angle_gamma   90.00
#
_symmetry.space_group_name_H-M   'P 1'
#
loop_
_entity.id
_entity.type
_entity.pdbx_description
1 polymer ?
#
loop_
_entity_poly.entity_id
_entity_poly.type
_entity_poly.pdbx_seq_one_letter_code
_entity_poly.pdbx_strand_id
1 'polypeptide(L)'
;MIACDNCNQWFHGECIGLSESQGLFVDLFFCENCSKITGKKTSWKPTCANTGCQRPARMGKNFGHLSKYCSDRCGIQVARTRIEQAEMKNPLSRGKLSSFADMDDRARLSRVKEERQHAKSMIKLCQHKLRFLELLANKHNEECCGFDSRLSWPDTIWEKVESIDEHDLTLLNSQSEWVTQKPFSSCSLKKCTKHTNWQKLKLAEIEQEKSEQFVILSMLERERQQIKARMKKRREDIDLIEFLENSTIIHS
;
A
#
# COMPACT_ATOMS: atom_id res chain seq x y z
N MET A 1 58.61 4.51 26.44
CA MET A 1 59.49 3.41 25.98
C MET A 1 58.68 2.48 25.08
N ILE A 2 59.33 1.78 24.15
CA ILE A 2 58.70 0.83 23.20
C ILE A 2 59.45 -0.51 23.21
N ALA A 3 58.74 -1.63 23.08
CA ALA A 3 59.32 -2.97 23.07
C ALA A 3 59.47 -3.51 21.65
N CYS A 4 60.57 -4.21 21.37
CA CYS A 4 60.79 -4.90 20.09
C CYS A 4 59.99 -6.21 20.01
N ASP A 5 59.17 -6.39 18.98
CA ASP A 5 58.30 -7.57 18.80
C ASP A 5 59.05 -8.87 18.47
N ASN A 6 60.38 -8.81 18.31
CA ASN A 6 61.22 -9.99 18.07
C ASN A 6 62.05 -10.39 19.31
N CYS A 7 62.77 -9.45 19.93
CA CYS A 7 63.66 -9.74 21.05
C CYS A 7 63.13 -9.31 22.43
N ASN A 8 61.93 -8.70 22.48
CA ASN A 8 61.26 -8.22 23.69
C ASN A 8 62.08 -7.22 24.55
N GLN A 9 63.14 -6.63 24.00
CA GLN A 9 63.92 -5.58 24.66
C GLN A 9 63.21 -4.22 24.55
N TRP A 10 63.36 -3.38 25.59
CA TRP A 10 62.74 -2.06 25.69
C TRP A 10 63.70 -0.94 25.30
N PHE A 11 63.20 0.02 24.53
CA PHE A 11 63.95 1.14 24.00
C PHE A 11 63.28 2.48 24.40
N HIS A 12 64.09 3.49 24.72
CA HIS A 12 63.60 4.86 24.82
C HIS A 12 63.30 5.39 23.41
N GLY A 13 62.12 5.99 23.20
CA GLY A 13 61.70 6.46 21.87
C GLY A 13 62.70 7.46 21.28
N GLU A 14 63.15 8.42 22.08
CA GLU A 14 64.11 9.45 21.68
C GLU A 14 65.46 8.86 21.22
N CYS A 15 65.96 7.83 21.92
CA CYS A 15 67.23 7.17 21.57
C CYS A 15 67.20 6.44 20.23
N ILE A 16 66.00 6.16 19.70
CA ILE A 16 65.80 5.49 18.40
C ILE A 16 65.11 6.40 17.38
N GLY A 17 65.04 7.70 17.64
CA GLY A 17 64.45 8.69 16.73
C GLY A 17 62.93 8.60 16.60
N LEU A 18 62.22 8.05 17.59
CA LEU A 18 60.76 8.00 17.65
C LEU A 18 60.21 9.02 18.64
N SER A 19 59.44 9.99 18.14
CA SER A 19 58.68 10.90 19.00
C SER A 19 57.51 10.18 19.69
N GLU A 20 57.00 10.75 20.78
CA GLU A 20 55.82 10.22 21.47
C GLU A 20 54.59 10.16 20.54
N SER A 21 54.39 11.19 19.71
CA SER A 21 53.31 11.24 18.73
C SER A 21 53.45 10.17 17.66
N GLN A 22 54.66 9.88 17.18
CA GLN A 22 54.93 8.78 16.25
C GLN A 22 54.74 7.42 16.92
N GLY A 23 55.11 7.29 18.20
CA GLY A 23 54.96 6.08 18.99
C GLY A 23 53.53 5.56 19.03
N LEU A 24 52.53 6.45 19.04
CA LEU A 24 51.11 6.08 19.00
C LEU A 24 50.69 5.37 17.69
N PHE A 25 51.40 5.65 16.59
CA PHE A 25 51.17 5.06 15.29
C PHE A 25 51.93 3.76 15.07
N VAL A 26 52.85 3.37 15.95
CA VAL A 26 53.55 2.10 15.79
C VAL A 26 52.59 0.94 16.00
N ASP A 27 52.55 0.02 15.04
CA ASP A 27 51.78 -1.21 15.09
C ASP A 27 52.66 -2.37 15.57
N LEU A 28 53.75 -2.63 14.85
CA LEU A 28 54.84 -3.53 15.26
C LEU A 28 56.17 -2.79 15.20
N PHE A 29 57.02 -2.94 16.21
CA PHE A 29 58.36 -2.36 16.29
C PHE A 29 59.46 -3.42 16.19
N PHE A 30 60.41 -3.20 15.28
CA PHE A 30 61.62 -4.01 15.17
C PHE A 30 62.86 -3.15 15.36
N CYS A 31 63.69 -3.46 16.37
CA CYS A 31 64.95 -2.75 16.60
C CYS A 31 65.93 -2.98 15.44
N GLU A 32 66.93 -2.12 15.30
CA GLU A 32 67.87 -2.15 14.15
C GLU A 32 68.52 -3.53 13.95
N ASN A 33 68.94 -4.18 15.04
CA ASN A 33 69.52 -5.52 14.99
C ASN A 33 68.50 -6.57 14.52
N CYS A 34 67.29 -6.54 15.06
CA CYS A 34 66.24 -7.48 14.65
C CYS A 34 65.77 -7.24 13.22
N SER A 35 65.73 -5.99 12.78
CA SER A 35 65.39 -5.60 11.40
C SER A 35 66.43 -6.14 10.40
N LYS A 36 67.73 -6.05 10.72
CA LYS A 36 68.82 -6.62 9.92
C LYS A 36 68.76 -8.15 9.83
N ILE A 37 68.46 -8.83 10.94
CA ILE A 37 68.43 -10.30 11.02
C ILE A 37 67.20 -10.88 10.33
N THR A 38 66.02 -10.33 10.63
CA THR A 38 64.74 -10.90 10.18
C THR A 38 64.24 -10.33 8.85
N GLY A 39 64.81 -9.20 8.41
CA GLY A 39 64.31 -8.42 7.28
C GLY A 39 62.99 -7.69 7.54
N LYS A 40 62.39 -7.83 8.73
CA LYS A 40 61.12 -7.19 9.10
C LYS A 40 61.33 -5.73 9.50
N LYS A 41 60.46 -4.86 9.02
CA LYS A 41 60.47 -3.43 9.35
C LYS A 41 59.31 -3.08 10.26
N THR A 42 59.47 -2.01 11.03
CA THR A 42 58.40 -1.42 11.86
C THR A 42 57.17 -1.12 11.00
N SER A 43 56.01 -1.62 11.40
CA SER A 43 54.72 -1.34 10.76
C SER A 43 54.00 -0.20 11.48
N TRP A 44 53.14 0.50 10.74
CA TRP A 44 52.47 1.71 11.20
C TRP A 44 50.96 1.59 11.01
N LYS A 45 50.21 2.01 12.02
CA LYS A 45 48.75 2.15 12.00
C LYS A 45 48.39 3.30 11.04
N PRO A 46 47.34 3.17 10.24
CA PRO A 46 46.81 4.29 9.48
C PRO A 46 46.16 5.32 10.41
N THR A 47 46.01 6.56 9.93
CA THR A 47 45.18 7.56 10.60
C THR A 47 43.71 7.16 10.56
N CYS A 48 42.93 7.67 11.53
CA CYS A 48 41.48 7.47 11.57
C CYS A 48 40.83 7.99 10.28
N ALA A 49 39.96 7.19 9.67
CA ALA A 49 39.23 7.56 8.45
C ALA A 49 38.14 8.64 8.68
N ASN A 50 37.98 9.14 9.91
CA ASN A 50 37.19 10.33 10.18
C ASN A 50 38.06 11.56 9.90
N THR A 51 37.71 12.35 8.89
CA THR A 51 38.49 13.50 8.39
C THR A 51 38.81 14.54 9.46
N GLY A 52 37.98 14.66 10.50
CA GLY A 52 38.22 15.54 11.65
C GLY A 52 39.09 14.92 12.76
N CYS A 53 39.67 13.73 12.57
CA CYS A 53 40.39 13.00 13.61
C CYS A 53 41.79 12.56 13.16
N GLN A 54 42.82 13.03 13.86
CA GLN A 54 44.22 12.69 13.58
C GLN A 54 44.77 11.54 14.43
N ARG A 55 43.90 10.80 15.14
CA ARG A 55 44.32 9.67 15.99
C ARG A 55 44.60 8.42 15.15
N PRO A 56 45.53 7.55 15.58
CA PRO A 56 45.76 6.27 14.90
C PRO A 56 44.51 5.39 14.96
N ALA A 57 44.30 4.61 13.90
CA ALA A 57 43.33 3.54 13.89
C ALA A 57 43.63 2.51 14.99
N ARG A 58 42.59 2.02 15.66
CA ARG A 58 42.77 0.98 16.70
C ARG A 58 42.91 -0.41 16.08
N MET A 59 43.41 -1.36 16.86
CA MET A 59 43.31 -2.78 16.51
C MET A 59 41.84 -3.22 16.64
N GLY A 60 41.35 -3.98 15.67
CA GLY A 60 39.99 -4.50 15.67
C GLY A 60 39.76 -5.54 16.78
N LYS A 61 38.48 -5.83 17.05
CA LYS A 61 38.07 -6.86 18.02
C LYS A 61 38.42 -8.29 17.58
N ASN A 62 38.65 -8.48 16.27
CA ASN A 62 39.11 -9.74 15.70
C ASN A 62 40.64 -9.71 15.58
N PHE A 63 41.30 -10.77 16.04
CA PHE A 63 42.76 -10.92 15.98
C PHE A 63 43.27 -10.65 14.56
N GLY A 64 44.14 -9.63 14.42
CA GLY A 64 44.84 -9.31 13.18
C GLY A 64 44.18 -8.33 12.22
N HIS A 65 42.97 -7.81 12.50
CA HIS A 65 42.33 -6.82 11.61
C HIS A 65 42.44 -5.39 12.15
N LEU A 66 43.15 -4.50 11.44
CA LEU A 66 43.20 -3.07 11.78
C LEU A 66 41.84 -2.41 11.54
N SER A 67 41.32 -1.67 12.52
CA SER A 67 40.13 -0.84 12.33
C SER A 67 40.42 0.29 11.34
N LYS A 68 39.39 0.82 10.69
CA LYS A 68 39.52 2.09 9.93
C LYS A 68 39.44 3.32 10.84
N TYR A 69 39.06 3.13 12.11
CA TYR A 69 38.70 4.21 13.03
C TYR A 69 39.37 4.04 14.38
N CYS A 70 39.74 5.15 15.02
CA CYS A 70 40.33 5.14 16.37
C CYS A 70 39.34 4.74 17.47
N SER A 71 38.02 4.92 17.25
CA SER A 71 36.96 4.62 18.24
C SER A 71 35.64 4.28 17.55
N ASP A 72 34.71 3.63 18.28
CA ASP A 72 33.35 3.35 17.78
C ASP A 72 32.61 4.65 17.44
N ARG A 73 32.79 5.69 18.26
CA ARG A 73 32.25 7.03 18.02
C ARG A 73 32.68 7.61 16.67
N CYS A 74 33.96 7.53 16.32
CA CYS A 74 34.44 8.03 15.02
C CYS A 74 33.90 7.19 13.84
N GLY A 75 33.73 5.88 14.02
CA GLY A 75 33.12 5.02 13.00
C GLY A 75 31.64 5.37 12.78
N ILE A 76 30.88 5.53 13.86
CA ILE A 76 29.47 5.94 13.82
C ILE A 76 29.30 7.31 13.18
N GLN A 77 30.16 8.28 13.51
CA GLN A 77 30.09 9.63 12.94
C GLN A 77 30.25 9.60 11.41
N VAL A 78 31.26 8.89 10.90
CA VAL A 78 31.48 8.75 9.45
C VAL A 78 30.32 8.00 8.77
N ALA A 79 29.77 6.98 9.44
CA ALA A 79 28.60 6.26 8.93
C ALA A 79 27.35 7.17 8.86
N ARG A 80 27.08 7.96 9.90
CA ARG A 80 25.98 8.93 9.93
C ARG A 80 26.08 9.93 8.78
N THR A 81 27.23 10.59 8.62
CA THR A 81 27.43 11.56 7.53
C THR A 81 27.23 10.93 6.15
N ARG A 82 27.59 9.66 5.95
CA ARG A 82 27.33 8.94 4.69
C ARG A 82 25.85 8.66 4.46
N ILE A 83 25.11 8.31 5.51
CA ILE A 83 23.66 8.09 5.45
C ILE A 83 22.96 9.41 5.14
N GLU A 84 23.28 10.48 5.87
CA GLU A 84 22.76 11.84 5.64
C GLU A 84 23.02 12.31 4.20
N GLN A 85 24.23 12.12 3.68
CA GLN A 85 24.56 12.46 2.29
C GLN A 85 23.80 11.62 1.25
N ALA A 86 23.53 10.34 1.56
CA ALA A 86 22.75 9.47 0.68
C ALA A 86 21.26 9.87 0.68
N GLU A 87 20.74 10.26 1.84
CA GLU A 87 19.37 10.77 2.00
C GLU A 87 19.20 12.14 1.32
N MET A 88 20.16 13.06 1.48
CA MET A 88 20.17 14.35 0.78
C MET A 88 20.26 14.23 -0.75
N LYS A 89 20.90 13.17 -1.26
CA LYS A 89 20.94 12.87 -2.70
C LYS A 89 19.66 12.20 -3.21
N ASN A 90 18.82 11.68 -2.32
CA ASN A 90 17.57 11.02 -2.71
C ASN A 90 16.35 11.35 -1.82
N PRO A 91 16.06 12.63 -1.47
CA PRO A 91 14.93 12.97 -0.60
C PRO A 91 13.58 12.66 -1.27
N LEU A 92 13.57 12.66 -2.61
CA LEU A 92 12.37 12.63 -3.43
C LEU A 92 11.86 11.22 -3.77
N SER A 93 12.66 10.15 -3.64
CA SER A 93 12.22 8.82 -4.09
C SER A 93 11.15 8.19 -3.20
N ARG A 94 11.28 8.33 -1.86
CA ARG A 94 10.34 7.74 -0.90
C ARG A 94 8.99 8.48 -0.88
N GLY A 95 9.01 9.82 -0.93
CA GLY A 95 7.79 10.63 -1.03
C GLY A 95 7.04 10.47 -2.36
N LYS A 96 7.76 10.34 -3.49
CA LYS A 96 7.13 10.13 -4.81
C LYS A 96 6.45 8.76 -4.94
N LEU A 97 7.02 7.69 -4.39
CA LEU A 97 6.39 6.37 -4.40
C LEU A 97 5.08 6.36 -3.59
N SER A 98 5.08 7.01 -2.41
CA SER A 98 3.85 7.18 -1.62
C SER A 98 2.80 7.99 -2.38
N SER A 99 3.19 9.10 -3.00
CA SER A 99 2.26 9.94 -3.76
C SER A 99 1.62 9.20 -4.94
N PHE A 100 2.38 8.39 -5.68
CA PHE A 100 1.83 7.60 -6.78
C PHE A 100 0.87 6.52 -6.28
N ALA A 101 1.24 5.81 -5.22
CA ALA A 101 0.38 4.79 -4.61
C ALA A 101 -0.90 5.39 -4.03
N ASP A 102 -0.83 6.61 -3.46
CA ASP A 102 -2.00 7.35 -2.98
C ASP A 102 -2.90 7.83 -4.13
N MET A 103 -2.32 8.24 -5.26
CA MET A 103 -3.08 8.59 -6.46
C MET A 103 -3.81 7.38 -7.04
N ASP A 104 -3.15 6.22 -7.15
CA ASP A 104 -3.79 4.97 -7.61
C ASP A 104 -4.92 4.54 -6.66
N ASP A 105 -4.68 4.52 -5.34
CA ASP A 105 -5.72 4.16 -4.38
C ASP A 105 -6.91 5.14 -4.42
N ARG A 106 -6.69 6.44 -4.66
CA ARG A 106 -7.79 7.41 -4.91
C ARG A 106 -8.56 7.09 -6.20
N ALA A 107 -7.88 6.75 -7.28
CA ALA A 107 -8.52 6.35 -8.53
C ALA A 107 -9.33 5.06 -8.36
N ARG A 108 -8.80 4.08 -7.62
CA ARG A 108 -9.52 2.85 -7.24
C ARG A 108 -10.76 3.15 -6.42
N LEU A 109 -10.67 4.04 -5.42
CA LEU A 109 -11.83 4.46 -4.64
C LEU A 109 -12.92 5.14 -5.49
N SER A 110 -12.55 5.88 -6.55
CA SER A 110 -13.51 6.43 -7.50
C SER A 110 -14.25 5.31 -8.26
N ARG A 111 -13.51 4.34 -8.80
CA ARG A 111 -14.09 3.18 -9.50
C ARG A 111 -15.03 2.39 -8.60
N VAL A 112 -14.61 2.06 -7.38
CA VAL A 112 -15.45 1.36 -6.39
C VAL A 112 -16.71 2.16 -6.05
N LYS A 113 -16.63 3.50 -6.01
CA LYS A 113 -17.80 4.36 -5.78
C LYS A 113 -18.79 4.29 -6.96
N GLU A 114 -18.29 4.35 -8.18
CA GLU A 114 -19.08 4.25 -9.42
C GLU A 114 -19.77 2.88 -9.53
N GLU A 115 -19.02 1.80 -9.35
CA GLU A 115 -19.54 0.43 -9.37
C GLU A 115 -20.59 0.20 -8.26
N ARG A 116 -20.36 0.75 -7.06
CA ARG A 116 -21.33 0.70 -5.96
C ARG A 116 -22.62 1.43 -6.32
N GLN A 117 -22.52 2.58 -6.99
CA GLN A 117 -23.70 3.34 -7.40
C GLN A 117 -24.49 2.58 -8.48
N HIS A 118 -23.79 1.92 -9.41
CA HIS A 118 -24.41 1.08 -10.42
C HIS A 118 -25.12 -0.14 -9.81
N ALA A 119 -24.49 -0.88 -8.90
CA ALA A 119 -25.15 -2.01 -8.23
C ALA A 119 -26.41 -1.56 -7.47
N LYS A 120 -26.39 -0.38 -6.85
CA LYS A 120 -27.59 0.22 -6.23
C LYS A 120 -28.68 0.56 -7.23
N SER A 121 -28.34 1.11 -8.41
CA SER A 121 -29.35 1.41 -9.43
C SER A 121 -29.98 0.12 -9.97
N MET A 122 -29.21 -0.95 -10.13
CA MET A 122 -29.73 -2.26 -10.53
C MET A 122 -30.68 -2.85 -9.47
N ILE A 123 -30.38 -2.69 -8.18
CA ILE A 123 -31.32 -3.09 -7.11
C ILE A 123 -32.63 -2.29 -7.17
N LYS A 124 -32.55 -0.97 -7.38
CA LYS A 124 -33.73 -0.11 -7.54
C LYS A 124 -34.58 -0.57 -8.73
N LEU A 125 -33.94 -0.87 -9.85
CA LEU A 125 -34.57 -1.40 -11.05
C LEU A 125 -35.27 -2.74 -10.77
N CYS A 126 -34.60 -3.68 -10.10
CA CYS A 126 -35.20 -4.95 -9.67
C CYS A 126 -36.42 -4.72 -8.75
N GLN A 127 -36.36 -3.75 -7.84
CA GLN A 127 -37.51 -3.41 -6.97
C GLN A 127 -38.71 -2.91 -7.78
N HIS A 128 -38.50 -2.07 -8.80
CA HIS A 128 -39.59 -1.62 -9.67
C HIS A 128 -40.18 -2.78 -10.48
N LYS A 129 -39.34 -3.65 -11.05
CA LYS A 129 -39.81 -4.86 -11.75
C LYS A 129 -40.62 -5.79 -10.83
N LEU A 130 -40.17 -6.00 -9.58
CA LEU A 130 -40.91 -6.77 -8.58
C LEU A 130 -42.26 -6.14 -8.26
N ARG A 131 -42.30 -4.83 -8.04
CA ARG A 131 -43.56 -4.12 -7.76
C ARG A 131 -44.55 -4.26 -8.91
N PHE A 132 -44.07 -4.12 -10.15
CA PHE A 132 -44.90 -4.32 -11.34
C PHE A 132 -45.42 -5.76 -11.45
N LEU A 133 -44.57 -6.74 -11.19
CA LEU A 133 -44.93 -8.17 -11.17
C LEU A 133 -46.02 -8.46 -10.13
N GLU A 134 -45.89 -7.94 -8.92
CA GLU A 134 -46.88 -8.07 -7.85
C GLU A 134 -48.24 -7.50 -8.26
N LEU A 135 -48.25 -6.28 -8.81
CA LEU A 135 -49.48 -5.62 -9.26
C LEU A 135 -50.17 -6.41 -10.39
N LEU A 136 -49.41 -6.95 -11.34
CA LEU A 136 -49.94 -7.81 -12.41
C LEU A 136 -50.55 -9.10 -11.87
N ALA A 137 -49.86 -9.77 -10.94
CA ALA A 137 -50.33 -11.00 -10.33
C ALA A 137 -51.65 -10.77 -9.57
N ASN A 138 -51.75 -9.66 -8.84
CA ASN A 138 -52.95 -9.30 -8.08
C ASN A 138 -54.12 -8.92 -8.99
N LYS A 139 -53.87 -8.21 -10.10
CA LYS A 139 -54.93 -7.75 -11.02
C LYS A 139 -55.68 -8.89 -11.70
N HIS A 140 -54.99 -9.98 -12.01
CA HIS A 140 -55.56 -11.07 -12.79
C HIS A 140 -56.11 -12.23 -11.95
N ASN A 141 -55.78 -12.31 -10.65
CA ASN A 141 -56.31 -13.27 -9.67
C ASN A 141 -56.59 -14.69 -10.23
N GLU A 142 -55.66 -15.21 -11.04
CA GLU A 142 -55.74 -16.51 -11.74
C GLU A 142 -56.87 -16.67 -12.79
N GLU A 143 -57.66 -15.63 -13.09
CA GLU A 143 -58.75 -15.69 -14.08
C GLU A 143 -58.22 -15.85 -15.51
N CYS A 144 -57.02 -15.36 -15.77
CA CYS A 144 -56.31 -15.52 -17.02
C CYS A 144 -54.78 -15.54 -16.82
N CYS A 145 -54.06 -15.79 -17.91
CA CYS A 145 -52.61 -15.79 -17.94
C CYS A 145 -52.01 -14.53 -17.31
N GLY A 146 -52.44 -13.34 -17.72
CA GLY A 146 -52.01 -12.06 -17.14
C GLY A 146 -50.58 -11.63 -17.48
N PHE A 147 -49.85 -12.40 -18.31
CA PHE A 147 -48.48 -12.03 -18.70
C PHE A 147 -48.47 -10.69 -19.45
N ASP A 148 -47.58 -9.79 -19.04
CA ASP A 148 -47.36 -8.50 -19.70
C ASP A 148 -45.93 -8.43 -20.24
N SER A 149 -45.81 -8.14 -21.54
CA SER A 149 -44.53 -8.07 -22.24
C SER A 149 -43.55 -7.02 -21.68
N ARG A 150 -44.03 -6.05 -20.89
CA ARG A 150 -43.19 -5.03 -20.23
C ARG A 150 -42.22 -5.62 -19.21
N LEU A 151 -42.52 -6.79 -18.64
CA LEU A 151 -41.59 -7.54 -17.77
C LEU A 151 -40.31 -7.97 -18.49
N SER A 152 -40.33 -8.01 -19.82
CA SER A 152 -39.18 -8.37 -20.67
C SER A 152 -38.62 -7.17 -21.41
N TRP A 153 -39.02 -5.94 -21.06
CA TRP A 153 -38.44 -4.74 -21.65
C TRP A 153 -36.98 -4.54 -21.22
N PRO A 154 -36.14 -3.92 -22.09
CA PRO A 154 -34.76 -3.62 -21.75
C PRO A 154 -34.63 -2.75 -20.50
N ASP A 155 -33.54 -2.95 -19.76
CA ASP A 155 -33.25 -2.20 -18.54
C ASP A 155 -33.16 -0.69 -18.79
N THR A 156 -32.72 -0.26 -19.97
CA THR A 156 -32.68 1.16 -20.37
C THR A 156 -34.04 1.87 -20.35
N ILE A 157 -35.15 1.11 -20.39
CA ILE A 157 -36.50 1.65 -20.17
C ILE A 157 -36.81 1.67 -18.68
N TRP A 158 -36.52 0.57 -17.97
CA TRP A 158 -36.76 0.45 -16.53
C TRP A 158 -35.94 1.42 -15.67
N GLU A 159 -34.75 1.79 -16.12
CA GLU A 159 -33.89 2.82 -15.52
C GLU A 159 -34.58 4.18 -15.41
N LYS A 160 -35.56 4.46 -16.29
CA LYS A 160 -36.32 5.71 -16.30
C LYS A 160 -37.54 5.68 -15.38
N VAL A 161 -37.91 4.51 -14.88
CA VAL A 161 -39.09 4.32 -14.03
C VAL A 161 -38.75 4.80 -12.63
N GLU A 162 -39.57 5.68 -12.08
CA GLU A 162 -39.53 6.15 -10.70
C GLU A 162 -40.70 5.61 -9.88
N SER A 163 -41.87 5.45 -10.51
CA SER A 163 -43.08 4.93 -9.86
C SER A 163 -43.96 4.18 -10.84
N ILE A 164 -44.96 3.46 -10.33
CA ILE A 164 -45.93 2.71 -11.12
C ILE A 164 -47.31 3.11 -10.62
N ASP A 165 -48.19 3.51 -11.53
CA ASP A 165 -49.59 3.75 -11.20
C ASP A 165 -50.29 2.42 -10.95
N GLU A 166 -50.87 2.24 -9.77
CA GLU A 166 -51.45 0.97 -9.35
C GLU A 166 -52.79 0.65 -10.04
N HIS A 167 -53.48 1.65 -10.57
CA HIS A 167 -54.80 1.48 -11.19
C HIS A 167 -54.67 0.94 -12.61
N ASP A 168 -53.85 1.59 -13.44
CA ASP A 168 -53.70 1.27 -14.86
C ASP A 168 -52.37 0.57 -15.19
N LEU A 169 -51.46 0.46 -14.21
CA LEU A 169 -50.13 -0.15 -14.34
C LEU A 169 -49.20 0.65 -15.25
N THR A 170 -49.40 1.97 -15.38
CA THR A 170 -48.52 2.84 -16.15
C THR A 170 -47.18 3.03 -15.44
N LEU A 171 -46.09 2.91 -16.19
CA LEU A 171 -44.73 3.11 -15.68
C LEU A 171 -44.37 4.61 -15.78
N LEU A 172 -44.15 5.28 -14.67
CA LEU A 172 -43.98 6.74 -14.59
C LEU A 172 -42.53 7.12 -14.31
N ASN A 173 -42.06 8.21 -14.93
CA ASN A 173 -40.75 8.81 -14.67
C ASN A 173 -40.78 9.76 -13.45
N SER A 174 -39.69 10.46 -13.18
CA SER A 174 -39.57 11.43 -12.08
C SER A 174 -40.47 12.66 -12.19
N GLN A 175 -41.05 12.92 -13.36
CA GLN A 175 -41.99 14.00 -13.63
C GLN A 175 -43.44 13.49 -13.66
N SER A 176 -43.68 12.24 -13.25
CA SER A 176 -44.98 11.56 -13.32
C SER A 176 -45.53 11.44 -14.75
N GLU A 177 -44.64 11.39 -15.74
CA GLU A 177 -45.00 11.14 -17.13
C GLU A 177 -44.71 9.69 -17.53
N TRP A 178 -45.44 9.17 -18.50
CA TRP A 178 -45.23 7.81 -18.99
C TRP A 178 -43.83 7.64 -19.59
N VAL A 179 -43.05 6.66 -19.10
CA VAL A 179 -41.65 6.46 -19.50
C VAL A 179 -41.44 6.18 -20.99
N THR A 180 -42.42 5.56 -21.67
CA THR A 180 -42.36 5.29 -23.10
C THR A 180 -43.73 4.95 -23.68
N GLN A 181 -44.02 5.44 -24.89
CA GLN A 181 -45.20 5.06 -25.67
C GLN A 181 -44.97 3.80 -26.53
N LYS A 182 -43.91 3.03 -26.27
CA LYS A 182 -43.66 1.79 -27.01
C LYS A 182 -44.85 0.83 -26.82
N PRO A 183 -45.31 0.19 -27.91
CA PRO A 183 -46.40 -0.75 -27.80
C PRO A 183 -45.99 -1.95 -26.94
N PHE A 184 -46.94 -2.43 -26.15
CA PHE A 184 -46.81 -3.63 -25.35
C PHE A 184 -48.05 -4.52 -25.55
N SER A 185 -47.92 -5.79 -25.20
CA SER A 185 -49.01 -6.76 -25.21
C SER A 185 -49.19 -7.38 -23.83
N SER A 186 -50.45 -7.65 -23.49
CA SER A 186 -50.85 -8.44 -22.33
C SER A 186 -51.59 -9.69 -22.77
N CYS A 187 -51.42 -10.79 -22.04
CA CYS A 187 -51.99 -12.08 -22.36
C CYS A 187 -53.26 -12.35 -21.53
N SER A 188 -54.42 -12.32 -22.19
CA SER A 188 -55.71 -12.56 -21.52
C SER A 188 -56.23 -14.01 -21.68
N LEU A 189 -55.39 -14.94 -22.12
CA LEU A 189 -55.78 -16.34 -22.32
C LEU A 189 -56.01 -17.05 -20.98
N LYS A 190 -57.18 -17.70 -20.80
CA LYS A 190 -57.49 -18.48 -19.59
C LYS A 190 -56.54 -19.66 -19.36
N LYS A 191 -56.14 -20.35 -20.43
CA LYS A 191 -55.17 -21.45 -20.41
C LYS A 191 -54.08 -21.16 -21.45
N CYS A 192 -52.99 -20.54 -21.02
CA CYS A 192 -51.88 -20.19 -21.89
C CYS A 192 -50.72 -21.15 -21.68
N THR A 193 -50.26 -21.80 -22.75
CA THR A 193 -49.05 -22.66 -22.72
C THR A 193 -47.76 -21.88 -22.96
N LYS A 194 -47.85 -20.72 -23.64
CA LYS A 194 -46.70 -19.87 -23.98
C LYS A 194 -46.07 -19.17 -22.78
N HIS A 195 -46.85 -18.91 -21.74
CA HIS A 195 -46.40 -18.22 -20.52
C HIS A 195 -46.65 -19.10 -19.30
N THR A 196 -46.22 -20.36 -19.36
CA THR A 196 -46.44 -21.27 -18.24
C THR A 196 -45.62 -20.82 -17.03
N ASN A 197 -46.26 -20.65 -15.87
CA ASN A 197 -45.62 -20.24 -14.61
C ASN A 197 -44.77 -18.95 -14.71
N TRP A 198 -45.11 -18.04 -15.63
CA TRP A 198 -44.32 -16.82 -15.86
C TRP A 198 -44.14 -15.98 -14.59
N GLN A 199 -45.13 -15.97 -13.68
CA GLN A 199 -45.06 -15.25 -12.41
C GLN A 199 -43.90 -15.75 -11.54
N LYS A 200 -43.83 -17.08 -11.34
CA LYS A 200 -42.78 -17.72 -10.54
C LYS A 200 -41.42 -17.60 -11.20
N LEU A 201 -41.37 -17.78 -12.52
CA LEU A 201 -40.12 -17.66 -13.28
C LEU A 201 -39.57 -16.22 -13.22
N LYS A 202 -40.42 -15.22 -13.44
CA LYS A 202 -40.01 -13.81 -13.36
C LYS A 202 -39.66 -13.37 -11.96
N LEU A 203 -40.39 -13.84 -10.94
CA LEU A 203 -40.01 -13.60 -9.55
C LEU A 203 -38.60 -14.12 -9.26
N ALA A 204 -38.34 -15.38 -9.59
CA ALA A 204 -37.04 -16.00 -9.35
C ALA A 204 -35.91 -15.31 -10.12
N GLU A 205 -36.13 -14.93 -11.39
CA GLU A 205 -35.17 -14.19 -12.21
C GLU A 205 -34.79 -12.84 -11.57
N ILE A 206 -35.78 -12.05 -11.16
CA ILE A 206 -35.54 -10.72 -10.59
C ILE A 206 -34.94 -10.82 -9.17
N GLU A 207 -35.37 -11.79 -8.36
CA GLU A 207 -34.81 -12.02 -7.03
C GLU A 207 -33.36 -12.51 -7.09
N GLN A 208 -33.03 -13.36 -8.06
CA GLN A 208 -31.66 -13.80 -8.30
C GLN A 208 -30.79 -12.59 -8.69
N GLU A 209 -31.20 -11.79 -9.67
CA GLU A 209 -30.47 -10.60 -10.11
C GLU A 209 -30.24 -9.63 -8.94
N LYS A 210 -31.29 -9.34 -8.16
CA LYS A 210 -31.19 -8.50 -6.96
C LYS A 210 -30.22 -9.07 -5.92
N SER A 211 -30.22 -10.39 -5.71
CA SER A 211 -29.32 -11.07 -4.77
C SER A 211 -27.86 -10.98 -5.23
N GLU A 212 -27.59 -11.15 -6.53
CA GLU A 212 -26.26 -10.97 -7.13
C GLU A 212 -25.74 -9.54 -6.90
N GLN A 213 -26.60 -8.52 -7.05
CA GLN A 213 -26.21 -7.14 -6.75
C GLN A 213 -25.86 -6.90 -5.26
N PHE A 214 -26.54 -7.57 -4.33
CA PHE A 214 -26.16 -7.51 -2.90
C PHE A 214 -24.79 -8.14 -2.61
N VAL A 215 -24.46 -9.24 -3.30
CA VAL A 215 -23.13 -9.85 -3.23
C VAL A 215 -22.07 -8.87 -3.75
N ILE A 216 -22.31 -8.24 -4.90
CA ILE A 216 -21.43 -7.20 -5.47
C ILE A 216 -21.23 -6.05 -4.47
N LEU A 217 -22.31 -5.52 -3.88
CA LEU A 217 -22.21 -4.44 -2.88
C LEU A 217 -21.36 -4.84 -1.67
N SER A 218 -21.47 -6.09 -1.22
CA SER A 218 -20.69 -6.61 -0.10
C SER A 218 -19.20 -6.74 -0.44
N MET A 219 -18.88 -7.17 -1.67
CA MET A 219 -17.51 -7.24 -2.17
C MET A 219 -16.88 -5.85 -2.31
N LEU A 220 -17.60 -4.89 -2.89
CA LEU A 220 -17.16 -3.51 -3.07
C LEU A 220 -16.91 -2.80 -1.74
N GLU A 221 -17.75 -3.04 -0.73
CA GLU A 221 -17.54 -2.48 0.60
C GLU A 221 -16.26 -3.03 1.25
N ARG A 222 -15.99 -4.32 1.09
CA ARG A 222 -14.75 -4.94 1.57
C ARG A 222 -13.52 -4.36 0.86
N GLU A 223 -13.56 -4.22 -0.46
CA GLU A 223 -12.47 -3.59 -1.21
C GLU A 223 -12.23 -2.14 -0.76
N ARG A 224 -13.31 -1.35 -0.62
CA ARG A 224 -13.22 0.03 -0.11
C ARG A 224 -12.53 0.09 1.26
N GLN A 225 -12.86 -0.82 2.17
CA GLN A 225 -12.24 -0.88 3.50
C GLN A 225 -10.76 -1.25 3.41
N GLN A 226 -10.39 -2.22 2.55
CA GLN A 226 -9.00 -2.59 2.33
C GLN A 226 -8.17 -1.43 1.76
N ILE A 227 -8.68 -0.72 0.76
CA ILE A 227 -8.00 0.44 0.17
C ILE A 227 -7.78 1.51 1.24
N LYS A 228 -8.83 1.87 1.99
CA LYS A 228 -8.73 2.86 3.08
C LYS A 228 -7.75 2.44 4.17
N ALA A 229 -7.74 1.17 4.56
CA ALA A 229 -6.82 0.65 5.56
C ALA A 229 -5.35 0.76 5.09
N ARG A 230 -5.07 0.44 3.82
CA ARG A 230 -3.72 0.61 3.24
C ARG A 230 -3.28 2.06 3.21
N MET A 231 -4.15 2.97 2.77
CA MET A 231 -3.85 4.41 2.76
C MET A 231 -3.59 4.95 4.17
N LYS A 232 -4.40 4.53 5.16
CA LYS A 232 -4.21 4.90 6.56
C LYS A 232 -2.87 4.41 7.10
N LYS A 233 -2.53 3.13 6.86
CA LYS A 233 -1.25 2.56 7.27
C LYS A 233 -0.06 3.32 6.67
N ARG A 234 -0.10 3.67 5.38
CA ARG A 234 0.97 4.46 4.75
C ARG A 234 1.14 5.82 5.40
N ARG A 235 0.04 6.49 5.77
CA ARG A 235 0.11 7.76 6.49
C ARG A 235 0.74 7.59 7.88
N GLU A 236 0.31 6.59 8.64
CA GLU A 236 0.88 6.28 9.95
C GLU A 236 2.39 5.98 9.88
N ASP A 237 2.82 5.24 8.84
CA ASP A 237 4.23 4.94 8.60
C ASP A 237 5.04 6.21 8.29
N ILE A 238 4.47 7.17 7.53
CA ILE A 238 5.11 8.48 7.27
C ILE A 238 5.21 9.31 8.55
N ASP A 239 4.11 9.42 9.30
CA ASP A 239 4.07 10.19 10.55
C ASP A 239 5.10 9.64 11.57
N LEU A 240 5.25 8.31 11.64
CA LEU A 240 6.27 7.66 12.48
C LEU A 240 7.70 8.00 12.04
N ILE A 241 7.97 8.02 10.73
CA ILE A 241 9.28 8.41 10.20
C ILE A 241 9.59 9.86 10.56
N GLU A 242 8.65 10.78 10.31
CA GLU A 242 8.82 12.20 10.67
C GLU A 242 9.06 12.39 12.18
N PHE A 243 8.33 11.64 13.02
CA PHE A 243 8.54 11.66 14.46
C PHE A 243 9.95 11.19 14.87
N LEU A 244 10.45 10.10 14.27
CA LEU A 244 11.77 9.55 14.56
C LEU A 244 12.90 10.46 14.06
N GLU A 245 12.75 11.10 12.89
CA GLU A 245 13.73 12.04 12.34
C GLU A 245 13.87 13.30 13.20
N ASN A 246 12.76 13.80 13.76
CA ASN A 246 12.76 14.97 14.64
C ASN A 246 13.24 14.68 16.07
N SER A 247 13.28 13.40 16.46
CA SER A 247 13.67 12.95 17.81
C SER A 247 15.13 12.52 17.87
N THR A 248 16.06 13.33 17.35
CA THR A 248 17.49 13.06 17.50
C THR A 248 17.87 13.10 18.99
N ILE A 249 18.12 11.92 19.56
CA ILE A 249 18.46 11.69 20.97
C ILE A 249 19.70 12.51 21.35
N ILE A 250 19.49 13.54 22.17
CA ILE A 250 20.57 14.23 22.88
C ILE A 250 20.99 13.31 24.03
N HIS A 251 22.06 12.54 23.84
CA HIS A 251 22.72 11.89 24.96
C HIS A 251 23.53 12.95 25.73
N SER A 252 23.03 13.31 26.91
CA SER A 252 23.74 13.99 27.99
C SER A 252 24.88 13.13 28.54
#